data_AF-A0A077JFI3-F1
#
_entry.id   AF-A0A077JFI3-F1
#
_cell.length_a   1.000
_cell.length_b   1.000
_cell.length_c   1.000
_cell.angle_alpha   90.00
_cell.angle_beta   90.00
_cell.angle_gamma   90.00
#
_symmetry.space_group_name_H-M   'P 1'
#
loop_
_entity.id
_entity.type
_entity.pdbx_description
1 polymer ?
#
loop_
_entity_poly.entity_id
_entity_poly.type
_entity_poly.pdbx_seq_one_letter_code
_entity_poly.pdbx_strand_id
1 'polypeptide(L)' 'MPINLIVLVASLLIIWLVFNWITKVMKASVTTAFIIIVIVMALQITLGISPQQLWNQILSFPKIIRELLNR' A
#
# COMPACT_ATOMS: atom_id res chain seq x y z
N MET A 1 12.69 30.14 -29.87
CA MET A 1 11.55 29.21 -29.78
C MET A 1 11.90 27.69 -29.83
N PRO A 2 13.01 27.18 -29.23
CA PRO A 2 13.26 25.72 -29.12
C PRO A 2 12.84 25.10 -27.76
N ILE A 3 12.70 25.91 -26.71
CA ILE A 3 12.42 25.44 -25.34
C ILE A 3 11.06 24.73 -25.23
N ASN A 4 10.04 25.17 -25.99
CA ASN A 4 8.69 24.60 -25.96
C ASN A 4 8.67 23.16 -26.48
N LEU A 5 9.49 22.83 -27.48
CA LEU A 5 9.58 21.47 -28.02
C LEU A 5 10.21 20.52 -26.99
N ILE A 6 11.24 20.98 -26.28
CA ILE A 6 11.91 20.19 -25.24
C ILE A 6 10.93 19.92 -24.08
N VAL A 7 10.19 20.94 -23.64
CA VAL A 7 9.18 20.79 -22.58
C VAL A 7 8.03 19.88 -23.02
N LEU A 8 7.61 19.95 -24.29
CA LEU A 8 6.58 19.08 -24.84
C LEU A 8 7.02 17.61 -24.84
N VAL A 9 8.24 17.31 -25.30
CA VAL A 9 8.76 15.93 -25.28
C VAL A 9 8.99 15.44 -23.84
N ALA A 10 9.55 16.28 -22.97
CA ALA A 10 9.78 15.92 -21.56
C ALA A 10 8.47 15.62 -20.82
N SER A 11 7.43 16.44 -21.02
CA SER A 11 6.11 16.22 -20.42
C SER A 11 5.45 14.94 -20.95
N LEU A 12 5.58 14.65 -22.25
CA LEU A 12 5.07 13.40 -22.85
C LEU A 12 5.75 12.15 -22.25
N LEU A 13 7.06 12.22 -22.02
CA LEU A 13 7.81 11.14 -21.37
C LEU A 13 7.40 10.96 -19.90
N ILE A 14 7.24 12.05 -19.16
CA ILE A 14 6.83 12.00 -17.75
C ILE A 14 5.43 11.40 -17.64
N ILE A 15 4.45 11.85 -18.44
CA ILE A 15 3.10 11.30 -18.35
C ILE A 15 3.04 9.82 -18.75
N TRP A 16 3.85 9.41 -19.73
CA TRP A 16 4.01 8.00 -20.08
C TRP A 16 4.56 7.18 -18.90
N LEU A 17 5.57 7.71 -18.22
CA LEU A 17 6.19 7.06 -17.07
C LEU A 17 5.21 6.92 -15.91
N VAL A 18 4.47 7.99 -15.60
CA VAL A 18 3.44 8.00 -14.55
C VAL A 18 2.32 7.02 -14.90
N PHE A 19 1.85 6.99 -16.15
CA PHE A 19 0.82 6.06 -16.60
C PHE A 19 1.26 4.60 -16.41
N ASN A 20 2.49 4.27 -16.82
CA ASN A 20 3.03 2.93 -16.65
C ASN A 20 3.23 2.57 -15.16
N TRP A 21 3.63 3.53 -14.34
CA TRP A 21 3.78 3.32 -12.89
C TRP A 21 2.42 3.06 -12.22
N ILE A 22 1.39 3.86 -12.52
CA ILE A 22 0.06 3.70 -11.92
C ILE A 22 -0.51 2.31 -12.22
N THR A 23 -0.38 1.82 -13.45
CA THR A 23 -0.88 0.47 -13.78
C THR A 23 -0.16 -0.64 -13.02
N LYS A 24 1.15 -0.49 -12.78
CA LYS A 24 1.94 -1.43 -11.96
C LYS A 24 1.54 -1.37 -10.49
N VAL A 25 1.40 -0.15 -9.95
CA VAL A 25 0.97 0.05 -8.56
C VAL A 25 -0.43 -0.49 -8.35
N MET A 26 -1.36 -0.22 -9.26
CA MET A 26 -2.74 -0.74 -9.17
C MET A 26 -2.75 -2.27 -9.08
N LYS A 27 -1.99 -2.96 -9.96
CA LYS A 27 -1.87 -4.42 -9.91
C LYS A 27 -1.26 -4.90 -8.58
N ALA A 28 -0.21 -4.23 -8.11
CA ALA A 28 0.42 -4.56 -6.84
C ALA A 28 -0.53 -4.35 -5.66
N SER A 29 -1.27 -3.24 -5.62
CA SER A 29 -2.25 -2.92 -4.60
C SER A 29 -3.39 -3.94 -4.56
N VAL A 30 -3.95 -4.31 -5.72
CA VAL A 30 -5.01 -5.32 -5.82
C VAL A 30 -4.51 -6.68 -5.34
N THR A 31 -3.31 -7.08 -5.78
CA THR A 31 -2.71 -8.36 -5.36
C THR A 31 -2.45 -8.38 -3.84
N THR A 32 -1.93 -7.27 -3.31
CA THR A 32 -1.64 -7.15 -1.87
C THR A 32 -2.93 -7.19 -1.05
N ALA A 33 -3.97 -6.45 -1.47
CA ALA A 33 -5.28 -6.48 -0.82
C ALA A 33 -5.88 -7.89 -0.84
N PHE A 34 -5.76 -8.61 -1.97
CA PHE A 34 -6.22 -9.99 -2.07
C PHE A 34 -5.47 -10.92 -1.10
N ILE A 35 -4.15 -10.82 -1.02
CA ILE A 35 -3.34 -11.59 -0.06
C ILE A 35 -3.76 -11.28 1.38
N ILE A 36 -3.99 -10.01 1.72
CA ILE A 36 -4.48 -9.61 3.05
C ILE A 36 -5.80 -10.32 3.37
N ILE A 37 -6.75 -10.32 2.43
CA ILE A 37 -8.05 -11.00 2.61
C ILE A 37 -7.84 -12.50 2.88
N VAL A 38 -6.99 -13.17 2.09
CA VAL A 38 -6.69 -14.59 2.26
C VAL A 38 -6.08 -14.87 3.63
N ILE A 39 -5.11 -14.06 4.07
CA ILE A 39 -4.48 -14.20 5.39
C ILE A 39 -5.50 -13.98 6.50
N VAL A 40 -6.30 -12.92 6.43
CA VAL A 40 -7.32 -12.61 7.44
C VAL A 40 -8.35 -13.72 7.53
N MET A 41 -8.82 -14.24 6.38
CA MET A 41 -9.74 -15.39 6.35
C MET A 41 -9.11 -16.64 6.96
N ALA A 42 -7.86 -16.95 6.61
CA ALA A 42 -7.16 -18.10 7.18
C ALA A 42 -7.03 -17.98 8.70
N LEU A 43 -6.68 -16.80 9.22
CA LEU A 43 -6.62 -16.53 10.66
C LEU A 43 -7.99 -16.63 11.33
N GLN A 44 -9.05 -16.14 10.69
CA GLN A 44 -10.41 -16.25 11.21
C GLN A 44 -10.87 -17.69 11.31
N ILE A 45 -10.57 -18.53 10.31
CA ILE A 45 -10.95 -19.95 10.29
C ILE A 45 -10.13 -20.77 11.30
N THR A 46 -8.82 -20.52 11.37
CA THR A 46 -7.90 -21.33 12.20
C THR A 46 -7.86 -20.91 13.66
N LEU A 47 -7.94 -19.60 13.95
CA LEU A 47 -7.76 -19.04 15.29
C LEU A 47 -9.05 -18.36 15.82
N GLY A 48 -10.10 -18.22 15.01
CA GLY A 48 -11.33 -17.54 15.40
C GLY A 48 -11.19 -16.02 15.54
N ILE A 49 -10.08 -15.42 15.08
CA ILE A 49 -9.79 -14.00 15.25
C ILE A 49 -10.57 -13.18 14.21
N SER A 50 -11.31 -12.18 14.68
CA SER A 50 -12.03 -11.27 13.79
C SER A 50 -11.10 -10.25 13.11
N PRO A 51 -11.41 -9.81 11.88
CA PRO A 51 -10.66 -8.76 11.19
C PRO A 51 -10.54 -7.46 12.02
N GLN A 52 -11.59 -7.11 12.77
CA GLN A 52 -11.64 -5.94 13.63
C GLN A 52 -10.63 -6.04 14.79
N GLN A 53 -10.44 -7.22 15.37
CA GLN A 53 -9.42 -7.43 16.40
C GLN A 53 -8.00 -7.23 15.84
N LEU A 54 -7.72 -7.74 14.64
CA LEU A 54 -6.44 -7.49 13.97
C LEU A 54 -6.22 -6.00 13.73
N TRP A 55 -7.23 -5.29 13.26
CA TRP A 55 -7.16 -3.85 13.02
C TRP A 55 -6.88 -3.06 14.32
N ASN A 56 -7.59 -3.40 15.39
CA ASN A 56 -7.38 -2.78 16.70
C ASN A 56 -5.97 -3.07 17.25
N GLN A 57 -5.47 -4.29 17.05
CA GLN A 57 -4.12 -4.66 17.41
C GLN A 57 -3.09 -3.82 16.64
N ILE A 58 -3.26 -3.68 15.31
CA ILE A 58 -2.42 -2.82 14.45
C ILE A 58 -2.39 -1.37 14.98
N LEU A 59 -3.54 -0.81 15.31
CA LEU A 59 -3.64 0.54 15.89
C LEU A 59 -3.00 0.66 17.28
N SER A 60 -2.87 -0.44 18.01
CA SER A 60 -2.23 -0.47 19.32
C SER A 60 -0.70 -0.62 19.26
N PHE A 61 -0.12 -1.09 18.15
CA PHE A 61 1.34 -1.25 18.01
C PHE A 61 2.14 0.01 18.32
N PRO A 62 1.76 1.22 17.85
CA PRO A 62 2.48 2.44 18.21
C PRO A 62 2.50 2.70 19.73
N LYS A 63 1.44 2.30 20.45
CA LYS A 63 1.39 2.40 21.92
C LYS A 63 2.32 1.38 22.56
N ILE A 64 2.30 0.14 22.10
CA ILE A 64 3.19 -0.94 22.58
C ILE A 64 4.67 -0.54 22.37
N ILE A 65 5.01 0.00 21.21
CA ILE A 65 6.37 0.46 20.91
C ILE A 65 6.78 1.61 21.84
N ARG A 66 5.88 2.57 22.09
CA ARG A 66 6.14 3.66 23.04
C ARG A 66 6.33 3.15 24.46
N GLU A 67 5.51 2.21 24.92
CA GLU A 67 5.63 1.62 26.26
C GLU A 67 6.92 0.80 26.42
N LEU A 68 7.35 0.09 25.38
CA LEU A 68 8.62 -0.65 25.38
C LEU A 68 9.84 0.29 25.33
N LEU A 69 9.73 1.44 24.67
CA LEU A 69 10.82 2.43 24.59
C LEU A 69 10.89 3.33 25.84
N ASN A 70 9.77 3.59 26.52
CA ASN A 70 9.71 4.38 27.76
C ASN A 70 10.01 3.57 29.04
N ARG A 71 10.29 2.27 28.93
CA ARG A 71 10.78 1.43 30.03
C ARG A 71 12.30 1.30 29.97
#